data_AF-A0A950SMC3-F1
#
_entry.id   AF-A0A950SMC3-F1
#
_cell.length_a   1.000
_cell.length_b   1.000
_cell.length_c   1.000
_cell.angle_alpha   90.00
_cell.angle_beta   90.00
_cell.angle_gamma   90.00
#
_symmetry.space_group_name_H-M   'P 1'
#
loop_
_entity.id
_entity.type
_entity.pdbx_description
1 polymer ?
#
loop_
_entity_poly.entity_id
_entity_poly.type
_entity_poly.pdbx_seq_one_letter_code
_entity_poly.pdbx_strand_id
1 'polypeptide(L)'
;MKSRAAATAVAIGCAVVVAGCGLGAGKGTSDVTLTVSRDFGTSAVASTAEPNVPGSETVMRMLERSARVTTRYGGGFVESIDGLSGNSARRDWFYYVNGIEAVAGAAETAVHRGDRIWWDLHDWTVTESIPAVVGSYPEPFLHGIAGKRLPTALECGGRDAAACRTVTAALSALGVPSATQLLGTGSGTDSLTVDVGTWAELRPQIVADVIEKGPSLSGVYARFNPAGSAILLLDPRGRVVASLGPGAGLIAATASHGFAPTWLVTGTDPQGVQAAARALTVARLRNRFALAVQGGRDFPLPLEGST
;
A
#
# COMPACT_ATOMS: atom_id res chain seq x y z
N MET A 1 72.62 -53.37 37.17
CA MET A 1 72.72 -52.93 35.75
C MET A 1 71.56 -51.97 35.48
N LYS A 2 71.81 -50.67 35.29
CA LYS A 2 71.84 -49.98 33.96
C LYS A 2 70.50 -50.17 33.22
N SER A 3 69.66 -49.19 32.86
CA SER A 3 69.86 -47.77 32.54
C SER A 3 68.50 -47.03 32.47
N ARG A 4 68.55 -45.69 32.52
CA ARG A 4 67.47 -44.72 32.27
C ARG A 4 66.88 -44.84 30.85
N ALA A 5 65.60 -44.50 30.68
CA ALA A 5 65.10 -43.74 29.52
C ALA A 5 63.73 -43.13 29.83
N ALA A 6 63.65 -41.80 29.74
CA ALA A 6 62.42 -41.02 29.68
C ALA A 6 61.81 -41.14 28.27
N ALA A 7 60.49 -41.15 28.15
CA ALA A 7 59.81 -40.93 26.89
C ALA A 7 58.57 -40.05 27.09
N THR A 8 58.68 -38.89 26.47
CA THR A 8 57.82 -37.71 26.40
C THR A 8 56.42 -38.00 25.86
N ALA A 9 55.42 -37.32 26.43
CA ALA A 9 54.05 -37.26 25.94
C ALA A 9 53.92 -36.41 24.67
N VAL A 10 53.11 -36.84 23.71
CA VAL A 10 52.37 -35.94 22.80
C VAL A 10 51.01 -36.58 22.50
N ALA A 11 49.97 -36.19 23.24
CA ALA A 11 48.59 -36.41 22.83
C ALA A 11 48.19 -35.23 21.93
N ILE A 12 48.10 -35.47 20.63
CA ILE A 12 47.56 -34.50 19.66
C ILE A 12 46.05 -34.48 19.85
N GLY A 13 45.56 -33.53 20.66
CA GLY A 13 44.15 -33.17 20.68
C GLY A 13 43.83 -32.31 19.47
N CYS A 14 43.25 -32.89 18.43
CA CYS A 14 42.59 -32.13 17.37
C CYS A 14 41.33 -31.47 17.95
N ALA A 15 41.47 -30.25 18.47
CA ALA A 15 40.34 -29.37 18.68
C ALA A 15 39.83 -28.94 17.30
N VAL A 16 38.79 -29.60 16.79
CA VAL A 16 38.00 -29.10 15.67
C VAL A 16 37.30 -27.84 16.19
N VAL A 17 37.90 -26.68 15.94
CA VAL A 17 37.19 -25.41 16.00
C VAL A 17 36.21 -25.45 14.82
N VAL A 18 34.99 -25.90 15.09
CA VAL A 18 33.86 -25.58 14.22
C VAL A 18 33.75 -24.06 14.29
N ALA A 19 34.38 -23.37 13.35
CA ALA A 19 34.05 -21.99 13.06
C ALA A 19 32.58 -22.01 12.67
N GLY A 20 31.71 -21.73 13.65
CA GLY A 20 30.34 -21.38 13.40
C GLY A 20 30.36 -20.12 12.57
N CYS A 21 30.41 -20.27 11.23
CA CYS A 21 29.94 -19.26 10.31
C CYS A 21 28.48 -19.04 10.69
N GLY A 22 28.28 -18.06 11.57
CA GLY A 22 26.97 -17.71 12.05
C GLY A 22 26.09 -17.44 10.84
N LEU A 23 24.95 -18.10 10.81
CA LEU A 23 23.77 -17.63 10.10
C LEU A 23 23.38 -16.29 10.77
N GLY A 24 24.17 -15.24 10.51
CA GLY A 24 23.82 -13.88 10.86
C GLY A 24 22.60 -13.48 10.05
N ALA A 25 21.85 -12.49 10.53
CA ALA A 25 20.58 -12.05 9.95
C ALA A 25 20.68 -11.51 8.50
N GLY A 26 21.77 -11.74 7.77
CA GLY A 26 22.02 -11.19 6.45
C GLY A 26 22.31 -9.69 6.50
N LYS A 27 22.42 -9.08 5.31
CA LYS A 27 22.62 -7.64 5.18
C LYS A 27 21.30 -6.92 5.49
N GLY A 28 21.38 -5.87 6.30
CA GLY A 28 20.24 -5.01 6.61
C GLY A 28 19.76 -4.16 5.44
N THR A 29 18.67 -3.44 5.67
CA THR A 29 18.07 -2.48 4.73
C THR A 29 17.94 -1.09 5.37
N SER A 30 17.28 -0.14 4.70
CA SER A 30 17.27 1.28 5.07
C SER A 30 16.05 2.02 4.52
N ASP A 31 15.83 3.23 5.05
CA ASP A 31 14.83 4.19 4.60
C ASP A 31 13.38 3.67 4.65
N VAL A 32 13.06 2.88 5.68
CA VAL A 32 11.73 2.28 5.85
C VAL A 32 10.88 3.16 6.74
N THR A 33 9.60 3.31 6.41
CA THR A 33 8.65 4.02 7.27
C THR A 33 7.58 3.09 7.79
N LEU A 34 7.26 3.21 9.08
CA LEU A 34 6.13 2.53 9.72
C LEU A 34 5.14 3.58 10.21
N THR A 35 3.89 3.47 9.79
CA THR A 35 2.80 4.34 10.25
C THR A 35 1.71 3.48 10.87
N VAL A 36 1.15 3.93 11.99
CA VAL A 36 0.00 3.33 12.65
C VAL A 36 -1.11 4.38 12.70
N SER A 37 -2.30 4.03 12.26
CA SER A 37 -3.49 4.88 12.33
C SER A 37 -4.74 4.06 12.66
N ARG A 38 -5.85 4.77 12.79
CA ARG A 38 -7.18 4.19 12.90
C ARG A 38 -8.19 5.01 12.09
N ASP A 39 -9.35 4.40 11.89
CA ASP A 39 -10.50 5.00 11.22
C ASP A 39 -10.12 5.43 9.78
N PHE A 40 -9.60 4.47 9.01
CA PHE A 40 -9.22 4.64 7.60
C PHE A 40 -8.17 5.73 7.37
N GLY A 41 -7.15 5.78 8.24
CA GLY A 41 -6.06 6.75 8.16
C GLY A 41 -6.36 8.15 8.65
N THR A 42 -7.59 8.44 9.10
CA THR A 42 -7.99 9.77 9.57
C THR A 42 -7.37 10.15 10.90
N SER A 43 -7.13 9.16 11.77
CA SER A 43 -6.56 9.35 13.11
C SER A 43 -5.18 8.71 13.20
N ALA A 44 -4.12 9.52 13.19
CA ALA A 44 -2.76 9.03 13.38
C ALA A 44 -2.53 8.57 14.83
N VAL A 45 -1.86 7.43 14.99
CA VAL A 45 -1.48 6.86 16.29
C VAL A 45 0.02 6.96 16.49
N ALA A 46 0.81 6.49 15.52
CA ALA A 46 2.27 6.52 15.56
C ALA A 46 2.87 6.64 14.16
N SER A 47 4.09 7.16 14.07
CA SER A 47 4.85 7.17 12.82
C SER A 47 6.34 7.20 13.12
N THR A 48 7.08 6.27 12.52
CA THR A 48 8.52 6.11 12.70
C THR A 48 9.18 5.97 11.34
N ALA A 49 10.36 6.59 11.19
CA ALA A 49 11.24 6.38 10.06
C ALA A 49 12.52 5.68 10.56
N GLU A 50 12.84 4.54 9.95
CA GLU A 50 13.98 3.71 10.30
C GLU A 50 15.06 3.85 9.22
N PRO A 51 16.10 4.69 9.46
CA PRO A 51 17.19 4.86 8.48
C PRO A 51 18.04 3.60 8.34
N ASN A 52 18.06 2.73 9.35
CA ASN A 52 18.79 1.47 9.35
C ASN A 52 17.89 0.36 9.89
N VAL A 53 17.66 -0.66 9.09
CA VAL A 53 16.84 -1.82 9.43
C VAL A 53 17.75 -3.05 9.47
N PRO A 54 17.75 -3.83 10.56
CA PRO A 54 18.50 -5.07 10.65
C PRO A 54 18.22 -6.03 9.49
N GLY A 55 19.17 -6.92 9.22
CA GLY A 55 18.93 -8.01 8.27
C GLY A 55 17.82 -8.95 8.78
N SER A 56 17.16 -9.65 7.86
CA SER A 56 16.03 -10.56 8.14
C SER A 56 14.90 -9.90 8.94
N GLU A 57 14.77 -8.57 8.87
CA GLU A 57 13.66 -7.87 9.49
C GLU A 57 12.35 -8.25 8.81
N THR A 58 11.32 -8.44 9.63
CA THR A 58 9.94 -8.69 9.19
C THR A 58 9.05 -7.55 9.65
N VAL A 59 7.91 -7.37 8.98
CA VAL A 59 6.94 -6.33 9.33
C VAL A 59 6.53 -6.42 10.81
N MET A 60 6.33 -7.65 11.33
CA MET A 60 6.00 -7.87 12.75
C MET A 60 7.12 -7.42 13.67
N ARG A 61 8.38 -7.85 13.41
CA ARG A 61 9.51 -7.47 14.25
C ARG A 61 9.75 -5.96 14.26
N MET A 62 9.59 -5.31 13.10
CA MET A 62 9.67 -3.86 13.00
C MET A 62 8.56 -3.17 13.81
N LEU A 63 7.34 -3.70 13.77
CA LEU A 63 6.23 -3.21 14.58
C LEU A 63 6.50 -3.38 16.08
N GLU A 64 6.92 -4.56 16.52
CA GLU A 64 7.24 -4.88 17.92
C GLU A 64 8.39 -4.03 18.50
N ARG A 65 9.32 -3.59 17.65
CA ARG A 65 10.37 -2.63 18.04
C ARG A 65 9.83 -1.22 18.26
N SER A 66 8.72 -0.87 17.60
CA SER A 66 8.16 0.48 17.56
C SER A 66 6.96 0.67 18.49
N ALA A 67 6.27 -0.41 18.85
CA ALA A 67 5.03 -0.40 19.62
C ALA A 67 4.87 -1.67 20.46
N ARG A 68 4.04 -1.61 21.51
CA ARG A 68 3.62 -2.80 22.24
C ARG A 68 2.56 -3.56 21.45
N VAL A 69 2.87 -4.77 21.03
CA VAL A 69 1.98 -5.61 20.22
C VAL A 69 1.46 -6.79 21.05
N THR A 70 0.16 -7.07 20.96
CA THR A 70 -0.39 -8.35 21.39
C THR A 70 -0.93 -9.11 20.18
N THR A 71 -0.78 -10.42 20.19
CA THR A 71 -1.16 -11.28 19.06
C THR A 71 -2.11 -12.40 19.47
N ARG A 72 -2.91 -12.88 18.52
CA ARG A 72 -3.74 -14.08 18.65
C ARG A 72 -3.32 -15.19 17.67
N TYR A 73 -3.95 -16.35 17.81
CA TYR A 73 -3.84 -17.49 16.89
C TYR A 73 -2.39 -17.93 16.60
N GLY A 74 -1.58 -18.03 17.66
CA GLY A 74 -0.19 -18.48 17.52
C GLY A 74 0.79 -17.41 17.02
N GLY A 75 0.41 -16.12 17.03
CA GLY A 75 1.32 -15.01 16.75
C GLY A 75 1.15 -14.37 15.36
N GLY A 76 0.37 -15.00 14.48
CA GLY A 76 0.19 -14.52 13.10
C GLY A 76 -0.77 -13.33 12.96
N PHE A 77 -1.56 -13.04 14.00
CA PHE A 77 -2.62 -12.05 13.97
C PHE A 77 -2.41 -10.96 15.02
N VAL A 78 -2.31 -9.69 14.61
CA VAL A 78 -2.16 -8.55 15.53
C VAL A 78 -3.52 -8.23 16.15
N GLU A 79 -3.64 -8.39 17.46
CA GLU A 79 -4.86 -8.05 18.21
C GLU A 79 -4.84 -6.60 18.70
N SER A 80 -3.69 -6.12 19.17
CA SER A 80 -3.55 -4.74 19.65
C SER A 80 -2.19 -4.15 19.35
N ILE A 81 -2.17 -2.83 19.18
CA ILE A 81 -0.97 -2.00 19.05
C ILE A 81 -1.09 -0.86 20.06
N ASP A 82 -0.15 -0.77 20.99
CA ASP A 82 -0.12 0.20 22.09
C ASP A 82 -1.41 0.28 22.91
N GLY A 83 -2.08 -0.86 23.09
CA GLY A 83 -3.33 -0.99 23.84
C GLY A 83 -4.59 -0.61 23.06
N LEU A 84 -4.46 -0.19 21.79
CA LEU A 84 -5.58 -0.08 20.87
C LEU A 84 -5.86 -1.45 20.27
N SER A 85 -6.91 -2.09 20.76
CA SER A 85 -7.35 -3.38 20.25
C SER A 85 -8.38 -3.21 19.15
N GLY A 86 -8.35 -4.13 18.19
CA GLY A 86 -9.52 -4.39 17.37
C GLY A 86 -10.70 -4.87 18.23
N ASN A 87 -11.90 -4.83 17.64
CA ASN A 87 -12.97 -5.69 18.10
C ASN A 87 -13.25 -6.66 16.95
N SER A 88 -12.89 -7.93 17.10
CA SER A 88 -13.02 -8.93 16.03
C SER A 88 -14.47 -9.12 15.51
N ALA A 89 -15.45 -8.45 16.12
CA ALA A 89 -16.82 -8.37 15.63
C ALA A 89 -17.05 -7.31 14.54
N ARG A 90 -16.24 -6.24 14.45
CA ARG A 90 -16.43 -5.13 13.48
C ARG A 90 -15.15 -4.44 13.03
N ARG A 91 -14.09 -4.41 13.84
CA ARG A 91 -12.84 -3.67 13.56
C ARG A 91 -11.62 -4.53 13.77
N ASP A 92 -10.68 -4.46 12.84
CA ASP A 92 -9.42 -5.19 12.96
C ASP A 92 -8.22 -4.43 12.40
N TRP A 93 -7.04 -4.94 12.73
CA TRP A 93 -5.77 -4.40 12.25
C TRP A 93 -5.44 -4.98 10.89
N PHE A 94 -5.41 -4.10 9.89
CA PHE A 94 -4.93 -4.41 8.56
C PHE A 94 -3.59 -3.73 8.34
N TYR A 95 -2.75 -4.31 7.48
CA TYR A 95 -1.50 -3.67 7.11
C TYR A 95 -1.23 -3.71 5.62
N TYR A 96 -0.57 -2.64 5.19
CA TYR A 96 -0.23 -2.37 3.80
C TYR A 96 1.28 -2.21 3.68
N VAL A 97 1.86 -2.81 2.64
CA VAL A 97 3.23 -2.55 2.24
C VAL A 97 3.20 -1.87 0.88
N ASN A 98 3.73 -0.66 0.82
CA ASN A 98 3.72 0.18 -0.39
C ASN A 98 2.31 0.35 -0.98
N GLY A 99 1.29 0.35 -0.13
CA GLY A 99 -0.10 0.59 -0.52
C GLY A 99 -0.85 -0.63 -1.04
N ILE A 100 -0.28 -1.83 -0.94
CA ILE A 100 -0.98 -3.09 -1.20
C ILE A 100 -1.27 -3.77 0.13
N GLU A 101 -2.51 -4.23 0.31
CA GLU A 101 -2.88 -5.02 1.49
C GLU A 101 -2.09 -6.32 1.49
N ALA A 102 -1.45 -6.63 2.61
CA ALA A 102 -0.59 -7.78 2.67
C ALA A 102 -1.38 -9.09 2.69
N VAL A 103 -1.00 -10.01 1.80
CA VAL A 103 -1.58 -11.36 1.70
C VAL A 103 -0.95 -12.36 2.68
N ALA A 104 0.28 -12.10 3.12
CA ALA A 104 1.03 -12.92 4.06
C ALA A 104 0.91 -12.36 5.47
N GLY A 105 1.22 -13.16 6.49
CA GLY A 105 1.32 -12.68 7.86
C GLY A 105 2.50 -11.70 8.03
N ALA A 106 2.37 -10.74 8.95
CA ALA A 106 3.43 -9.74 9.19
C ALA A 106 4.74 -10.38 9.69
N ALA A 107 4.67 -11.55 10.33
CA ALA A 107 5.84 -12.30 10.77
C ALA A 107 6.63 -12.95 9.62
N GLU A 108 6.01 -13.14 8.46
CA GLU A 108 6.61 -13.77 7.27
C GLU A 108 6.99 -12.74 6.19
N THR A 109 6.48 -11.52 6.32
CA THR A 109 6.69 -10.46 5.33
C THR A 109 8.02 -9.77 5.59
N ALA A 110 8.99 -9.99 4.69
CA ALA A 110 10.30 -9.35 4.75
C ALA A 110 10.22 -7.85 4.42
N VAL A 111 11.02 -7.06 5.14
CA VAL A 111 11.12 -5.61 4.93
C VAL A 111 12.21 -5.30 3.90
N HIS A 112 11.88 -4.49 2.91
CA HIS A 112 12.79 -4.06 1.84
C HIS A 112 13.14 -2.57 1.96
N ARG A 113 14.15 -2.15 1.21
CA ARG A 113 14.61 -0.74 1.22
C ARG A 113 13.49 0.16 0.72
N GLY A 114 13.25 1.25 1.45
CA GLY A 114 12.26 2.25 1.04
C GLY A 114 10.81 1.85 1.33
N ASP A 115 10.56 0.67 1.93
CA ASP A 115 9.20 0.23 2.18
C ASP A 115 8.44 1.22 3.08
N ARG A 116 7.19 1.45 2.72
CA ARG A 116 6.22 2.12 3.56
C ARG A 116 5.21 1.11 4.06
N ILE A 117 5.37 0.77 5.33
CA ILE A 117 4.51 -0.11 6.09
C ILE A 117 3.47 0.76 6.78
N TRP A 118 2.19 0.44 6.56
CA TRP A 118 1.09 1.17 7.15
C TRP A 118 0.13 0.19 7.82
N TRP A 119 -0.02 0.30 9.14
CA TRP A 119 -1.04 -0.38 9.93
C TRP A 119 -2.23 0.56 10.13
N ASP A 120 -3.44 0.07 9.89
CA ASP A 120 -4.65 0.82 10.16
C ASP A 120 -5.70 -0.05 10.85
N LEU A 121 -6.24 0.46 11.97
CA LEU A 121 -7.37 -0.14 12.65
C LEU A 121 -8.67 0.45 12.10
N HIS A 122 -9.43 -0.34 11.33
CA HIS A 122 -10.68 0.13 10.74
C HIS A 122 -11.78 -0.93 10.72
N ASP A 123 -12.98 -0.45 10.39
CA ASP A 123 -14.18 -1.26 10.30
C ASP A 123 -14.19 -2.09 9.01
N TRP A 124 -14.39 -3.40 9.12
CA TRP A 124 -14.41 -4.31 7.99
C TRP A 124 -15.83 -4.81 7.62
N THR A 125 -16.88 -4.28 8.28
CA THR A 125 -18.27 -4.76 8.12
C THR A 125 -18.77 -4.70 6.67
N VAL A 126 -18.27 -3.74 5.88
CA VAL A 126 -18.64 -3.54 4.47
C VAL A 126 -17.64 -4.18 3.52
N THR A 127 -16.38 -4.26 3.93
CA THR A 127 -15.27 -4.70 3.09
C THR A 127 -14.30 -5.50 3.93
N GLU A 128 -14.22 -6.79 3.65
CA GLU A 128 -13.33 -7.71 4.38
C GLU A 128 -11.86 -7.53 3.95
N SER A 129 -11.63 -6.90 2.79
CA SER A 129 -10.32 -6.62 2.22
C SER A 129 -10.38 -5.35 1.38
N ILE A 130 -9.34 -4.52 1.50
CA ILE A 130 -9.14 -3.32 0.68
C ILE A 130 -7.82 -3.53 -0.07
N PRO A 131 -7.84 -4.14 -1.27
CA PRO A 131 -6.63 -4.72 -1.86
C PRO A 131 -5.50 -3.72 -2.12
N ALA A 132 -5.83 -2.45 -2.36
CA ALA A 132 -4.86 -1.39 -2.54
C ALA A 132 -5.38 -0.03 -2.05
N VAL A 133 -4.46 0.84 -1.66
CA VAL A 133 -4.71 2.17 -1.12
C VAL A 133 -3.76 3.20 -1.70
N VAL A 134 -4.21 4.45 -1.80
CA VAL A 134 -3.39 5.55 -2.32
C VAL A 134 -2.39 6.11 -1.29
N GLY A 135 -2.57 5.72 -0.03
CA GLY A 135 -1.93 6.26 1.17
C GLY A 135 -0.41 6.22 1.20
N SER A 136 0.15 5.27 0.45
CA SER A 136 1.59 5.00 0.37
C SER A 136 2.22 5.55 -0.91
N TYR A 137 1.53 6.40 -1.67
CA TYR A 137 2.15 7.10 -2.81
C TYR A 137 3.43 7.82 -2.36
N PRO A 138 4.57 7.66 -3.09
CA PRO A 138 4.71 7.02 -4.40
C PRO A 138 5.32 5.60 -4.34
N GLU A 139 5.42 4.99 -3.17
CA GLU A 139 6.20 3.77 -2.93
C GLU A 139 5.88 2.57 -3.82
N PRO A 140 4.62 2.26 -4.20
CA PRO A 140 4.38 1.15 -5.10
C PRO A 140 5.11 1.31 -6.44
N PHE A 141 5.34 2.55 -6.90
CA PHE A 141 6.03 2.83 -8.17
C PHE A 141 7.55 2.98 -8.01
N LEU A 142 8.00 3.47 -6.86
CA LEU A 142 9.40 3.78 -6.60
C LEU A 142 10.20 2.55 -6.17
N HIS A 143 9.70 1.85 -5.16
CA HIS A 143 10.35 0.67 -4.57
C HIS A 143 9.63 -0.64 -4.88
N GLY A 144 8.38 -0.58 -5.38
CA GLY A 144 7.69 -1.74 -5.93
C GLY A 144 6.98 -2.59 -4.89
N ILE A 145 6.86 -3.88 -5.20
CA ILE A 145 6.12 -4.87 -4.41
C ILE A 145 7.07 -6.00 -4.03
N ALA A 146 7.15 -6.34 -2.74
CA ALA A 146 8.02 -7.39 -2.22
C ALA A 146 9.49 -7.24 -2.71
N GLY A 147 10.02 -6.00 -2.66
CA GLY A 147 11.38 -5.68 -3.08
C GLY A 147 11.62 -5.67 -4.60
N LYS A 148 10.60 -5.95 -5.43
CA LYS A 148 10.69 -5.92 -6.89
C LYS A 148 10.01 -4.66 -7.43
N ARG A 149 10.80 -3.77 -8.03
CA ARG A 149 10.27 -2.64 -8.81
C ARG A 149 9.63 -3.13 -10.10
N LEU A 150 8.39 -2.72 -10.35
CA LEU A 150 7.65 -3.02 -11.57
C LEU A 150 7.71 -1.83 -12.54
N PRO A 151 7.77 -2.05 -13.86
CA PRO A 151 7.49 -1.01 -14.86
C PRO A 151 6.14 -0.36 -14.60
N THR A 152 6.01 0.94 -14.90
CA THR A 152 4.75 1.67 -14.80
C THR A 152 4.18 1.94 -16.19
N ALA A 153 3.00 1.40 -16.45
CA ALA A 153 2.17 1.68 -17.62
C ALA A 153 1.18 2.79 -17.28
N LEU A 154 1.20 3.87 -18.07
CA LEU A 154 0.21 4.95 -17.98
C LEU A 154 -0.77 4.80 -19.14
N GLU A 155 -2.00 4.40 -18.87
CA GLU A 155 -3.03 4.23 -19.89
C GLU A 155 -3.93 5.46 -19.94
N CYS A 156 -4.01 6.08 -21.10
CA CYS A 156 -4.57 7.42 -21.27
C CYS A 156 -5.83 7.44 -22.12
N GLY A 157 -6.88 8.06 -21.58
CA GLY A 157 -8.08 8.45 -22.31
C GLY A 157 -7.76 9.50 -23.38
N GLY A 158 -8.44 9.38 -24.53
CA GLY A 158 -8.16 10.23 -25.70
C GLY A 158 -8.47 11.71 -25.47
N ARG A 159 -9.35 12.04 -24.51
CA ARG A 159 -9.77 13.42 -24.21
C ARG A 159 -8.94 14.12 -23.14
N ASP A 160 -8.06 13.40 -22.45
CA ASP A 160 -7.43 13.86 -21.21
C ASP A 160 -5.90 14.01 -21.30
N ALA A 161 -5.38 14.35 -22.49
CA ALA A 161 -3.95 14.49 -22.73
C ALA A 161 -3.23 15.43 -21.74
N ALA A 162 -3.91 16.47 -21.24
CA ALA A 162 -3.35 17.37 -20.22
C ALA A 162 -3.21 16.70 -18.84
N ALA A 163 -4.21 15.94 -18.42
CA ALA A 163 -4.18 15.20 -17.16
C ALA A 163 -3.12 14.10 -17.23
N CYS A 164 -3.06 13.37 -18.33
CA CYS A 164 -2.01 12.38 -18.57
C CYS A 164 -0.60 12.97 -18.45
N ARG A 165 -0.32 14.09 -19.13
CA ARG A 165 0.97 14.80 -18.98
C ARG A 165 1.25 15.22 -17.53
N THR A 166 0.20 15.62 -16.79
CA THR A 166 0.34 15.98 -15.37
C THR A 166 0.75 14.77 -14.54
N VAL A 167 0.13 13.61 -14.75
CA VAL A 167 0.48 12.36 -14.06
C VAL A 167 1.88 11.89 -14.45
N THR A 168 2.23 11.91 -15.75
CA THR A 168 3.58 11.59 -16.23
C THR A 168 4.63 12.46 -15.56
N ALA A 169 4.39 13.78 -15.48
CA ALA A 169 5.30 14.72 -14.84
C ALA A 169 5.44 14.46 -13.33
N ALA A 170 4.33 14.19 -12.64
CA ALA A 170 4.34 13.87 -11.21
C ALA A 170 5.18 12.61 -10.91
N LEU A 171 4.98 11.54 -11.69
CA LEU A 171 5.78 10.31 -11.58
C LEU A 171 7.26 10.54 -11.93
N SER A 172 7.53 11.25 -13.03
CA SER A 172 8.90 11.52 -13.48
C SER A 172 9.69 12.36 -12.47
N ALA A 173 9.05 13.33 -11.82
CA ALA A 173 9.66 14.15 -10.77
C ALA A 173 10.11 13.33 -9.55
N LEU A 174 9.53 12.13 -9.37
CA LEU A 174 9.86 11.18 -8.31
C LEU A 174 10.81 10.07 -8.80
N GLY A 175 11.32 10.15 -10.03
CA GLY A 175 12.22 9.14 -10.61
C GLY A 175 11.50 7.88 -11.10
N VAL A 176 10.19 7.95 -11.34
CA VAL A 176 9.37 6.86 -11.90
C VAL A 176 9.17 7.09 -13.40
N PRO A 177 9.92 6.39 -14.27
CA PRO A 177 9.64 6.41 -15.71
C PRO A 177 8.32 5.67 -15.97
N SER A 178 7.48 6.24 -16.84
CA SER A 178 6.22 5.63 -17.24
C SER A 178 6.10 5.58 -18.76
N ALA A 179 5.63 4.44 -19.28
CA ALA A 179 5.31 4.29 -20.69
C ALA A 179 3.85 4.63 -20.92
N THR A 180 3.56 5.64 -21.73
CA THR A 180 2.19 6.03 -22.06
C THR A 180 1.63 5.17 -23.19
N GLN A 181 0.41 4.68 -23.03
CA GLN A 181 -0.32 3.89 -24.02
C GLN A 181 -1.82 4.20 -23.99
N LEU A 182 -2.57 3.60 -24.91
CA LEU A 182 -4.03 3.75 -24.97
C LEU A 182 -4.71 2.88 -23.90
N LEU A 183 -5.89 3.29 -23.45
CA LEU A 183 -6.69 2.48 -22.52
C LEU A 183 -7.00 1.09 -23.08
N GLY A 184 -6.84 0.08 -22.23
CA GLY A 184 -7.19 -1.31 -22.53
C GLY A 184 -6.18 -2.03 -23.42
N THR A 185 -5.01 -1.46 -23.70
CA THR A 185 -3.93 -2.19 -24.38
C THR A 185 -3.30 -3.24 -23.49
N GLY A 186 -3.49 -3.13 -22.17
CA GLY A 186 -3.12 -4.14 -21.19
C GLY A 186 -1.63 -4.09 -20.89
N SER A 187 -1.31 -4.12 -19.61
CA SER A 187 0.06 -3.99 -19.11
C SER A 187 0.65 -5.34 -18.62
N GLY A 188 -0.16 -6.42 -18.69
CA GLY A 188 0.19 -7.76 -18.20
C GLY A 188 0.28 -7.84 -16.68
N THR A 189 0.73 -8.98 -16.15
CA THR A 189 0.90 -9.20 -14.70
C THR A 189 2.17 -8.59 -14.13
N ASP A 190 3.09 -8.15 -15.00
CA ASP A 190 4.44 -7.74 -14.63
C ASP A 190 4.64 -6.22 -14.58
N SER A 191 3.56 -5.44 -14.59
CA SER A 191 3.65 -3.99 -14.51
C SER A 191 2.53 -3.37 -13.66
N LEU A 192 2.75 -2.14 -13.22
CA LEU A 192 1.75 -1.33 -12.52
C LEU A 192 1.03 -0.45 -13.52
N THR A 193 -0.30 -0.48 -13.48
CA THR A 193 -1.14 0.34 -14.37
C THR A 193 -1.64 1.58 -13.64
N VAL A 194 -1.59 2.72 -14.32
CA VAL A 194 -2.28 3.94 -13.95
C VAL A 194 -3.21 4.34 -15.09
N ASP A 195 -4.52 4.18 -14.88
CA ASP A 195 -5.55 4.58 -15.82
C ASP A 195 -5.92 6.04 -15.60
N VAL A 196 -5.82 6.85 -16.64
CA VAL A 196 -6.11 8.29 -16.59
C VAL A 196 -7.16 8.62 -17.64
N GLY A 197 -8.33 9.06 -17.21
CA GLY A 197 -9.40 9.44 -18.14
C GLY A 197 -10.72 9.72 -17.44
N THR A 198 -11.67 10.30 -18.16
CA THR A 198 -13.03 10.46 -17.64
C THR A 198 -13.64 9.12 -17.27
N TRP A 199 -14.59 9.10 -16.34
CA TRP A 199 -15.27 7.84 -15.99
C TRP A 199 -15.92 7.17 -17.19
N ALA A 200 -16.46 7.97 -18.12
CA ALA A 200 -17.04 7.47 -19.36
C ALA A 200 -16.03 6.71 -20.24
N GLU A 201 -14.76 7.15 -20.27
CA GLU A 201 -13.68 6.47 -21.01
C GLU A 201 -13.15 5.24 -20.26
N LEU A 202 -13.13 5.27 -18.92
CA LEU A 202 -12.64 4.16 -18.10
C LEU A 202 -13.68 3.06 -17.90
N ARG A 203 -14.97 3.35 -18.05
CA ARG A 203 -16.07 2.40 -17.80
C ARG A 203 -15.93 1.04 -18.50
N PRO A 204 -15.38 0.93 -19.73
CA PRO A 204 -15.14 -0.37 -20.37
C PRO A 204 -14.00 -1.20 -19.75
N GLN A 205 -13.18 -0.61 -18.88
CA GLN A 205 -12.05 -1.29 -18.24
C GLN A 205 -12.51 -2.17 -17.07
N ILE A 206 -11.81 -3.28 -16.85
CA ILE A 206 -12.11 -4.24 -15.76
C ILE A 206 -12.11 -3.56 -14.39
N VAL A 207 -11.17 -2.63 -14.18
CA VAL A 207 -11.05 -1.92 -12.91
C VAL A 207 -12.28 -1.06 -12.60
N ALA A 208 -12.95 -0.51 -13.62
CA ALA A 208 -14.16 0.27 -13.46
C ALA A 208 -15.34 -0.60 -13.03
N ASP A 209 -15.50 -1.79 -13.61
CA ASP A 209 -16.52 -2.78 -13.20
C ASP A 209 -16.38 -3.17 -11.72
N VAL A 210 -15.14 -3.35 -11.24
CA VAL A 210 -14.85 -3.63 -9.83
C VAL A 210 -15.31 -2.48 -8.92
N ILE A 211 -15.06 -1.22 -9.31
CA ILE A 211 -15.49 -0.04 -8.55
C ILE A 211 -17.02 0.15 -8.61
N GLU A 212 -17.68 -0.11 -9.74
CA GLU A 212 -19.15 0.00 -9.85
C GLU A 212 -19.86 -0.97 -8.90
N LYS A 213 -19.28 -2.16 -8.69
CA LYS A 213 -19.78 -3.16 -7.72
C LYS A 213 -19.62 -2.73 -6.25
N GLY A 214 -18.83 -1.70 -5.99
CA GLY A 214 -18.75 -1.01 -4.70
C GLY A 214 -17.59 -1.46 -3.80
N PRO A 215 -17.57 -0.98 -2.54
CA PRO A 215 -16.41 -1.10 -1.66
C PRO A 215 -16.08 -2.54 -1.24
N SER A 216 -17.09 -3.42 -1.20
CA SER A 216 -16.91 -4.83 -0.82
C SER A 216 -16.04 -5.63 -1.79
N LEU A 217 -15.95 -5.17 -3.05
CA LEU A 217 -15.09 -5.79 -4.06
C LEU A 217 -13.86 -4.95 -4.38
N SER A 218 -14.01 -3.62 -4.42
CA SER A 218 -12.93 -2.72 -4.85
C SER A 218 -12.06 -2.20 -3.70
N GLY A 219 -12.55 -2.19 -2.47
CA GLY A 219 -11.99 -1.40 -1.37
C GLY A 219 -12.17 0.12 -1.52
N VAL A 220 -12.81 0.59 -2.60
CA VAL A 220 -12.98 2.01 -2.89
C VAL A 220 -14.35 2.49 -2.39
N TYR A 221 -14.34 3.41 -1.44
CA TYR A 221 -15.53 4.03 -0.85
C TYR A 221 -16.09 5.21 -1.67
N ALA A 222 -16.12 5.03 -2.99
CA ALA A 222 -16.79 5.91 -3.93
C ALA A 222 -17.41 5.09 -5.06
N ARG A 223 -18.48 5.61 -5.66
CA ARG A 223 -19.07 5.07 -6.88
C ARG A 223 -19.45 6.20 -7.81
N PHE A 224 -19.51 5.94 -9.09
CA PHE A 224 -20.14 6.88 -10.02
C PHE A 224 -21.64 6.61 -10.10
N ASN A 225 -22.44 7.65 -10.33
CA ASN A 225 -23.83 7.44 -10.73
C ASN A 225 -23.88 6.72 -12.10
N PRO A 226 -25.02 6.11 -12.49
CA PRO A 226 -25.10 5.35 -13.76
C PRO A 226 -24.74 6.16 -15.02
N ALA A 227 -24.88 7.48 -14.96
CA ALA A 227 -24.53 8.41 -16.04
C ALA A 227 -23.03 8.77 -16.07
N GLY A 228 -22.25 8.44 -15.04
CA GLY A 228 -20.85 8.85 -14.91
C GLY A 228 -20.64 10.34 -14.61
N SER A 229 -21.71 11.10 -14.38
CA SER A 229 -21.69 12.56 -14.22
C SER A 229 -21.53 13.03 -12.78
N ALA A 230 -21.59 12.12 -11.81
CA ALA A 230 -21.39 12.41 -10.40
C ALA A 230 -20.65 11.29 -9.67
N ILE A 231 -19.82 11.66 -8.69
CA ILE A 231 -19.15 10.76 -7.76
C ILE A 231 -19.94 10.74 -6.45
N LEU A 232 -20.50 9.60 -6.11
CA LEU A 232 -21.14 9.31 -4.83
C LEU A 232 -20.05 8.92 -3.84
N LEU A 233 -19.95 9.66 -2.72
CA LEU A 233 -18.96 9.39 -1.67
C LEU A 233 -19.63 8.57 -0.56
N LEU A 234 -18.96 7.50 -0.15
CA LEU A 234 -19.51 6.54 0.82
C LEU A 234 -18.84 6.71 2.18
N ASP A 235 -19.63 6.53 3.24
CA ASP A 235 -19.14 6.40 4.61
C ASP A 235 -18.58 4.99 4.89
N PRO A 236 -17.93 4.74 6.04
CA PRO A 236 -17.44 3.41 6.40
C PRO A 236 -18.51 2.29 6.39
N ARG A 237 -19.80 2.65 6.46
CA ARG A 237 -20.94 1.72 6.40
C ARG A 237 -21.47 1.54 4.98
N GLY A 238 -20.76 2.04 3.97
CA GLY A 238 -21.10 1.92 2.56
C GLY A 238 -22.30 2.78 2.15
N ARG A 239 -22.73 3.73 3.00
CA ARG A 239 -23.87 4.61 2.71
C ARG A 239 -23.38 5.85 1.98
N VAL A 240 -24.12 6.26 0.96
CA VAL A 240 -23.84 7.51 0.26
C VAL A 240 -24.12 8.68 1.22
N VAL A 241 -23.10 9.50 1.49
CA VAL A 241 -23.18 10.65 2.39
C VAL A 241 -22.94 11.98 1.68
N ALA A 242 -22.38 11.96 0.47
CA ALA A 242 -22.23 13.13 -0.37
C ALA A 242 -22.23 12.75 -1.86
N SER A 243 -22.48 13.73 -2.72
CA SER A 243 -22.36 13.59 -4.17
C SER A 243 -21.62 14.80 -4.73
N LEU A 244 -20.60 14.53 -5.55
CA LEU A 244 -19.81 15.51 -6.27
C LEU A 244 -20.20 15.47 -7.75
N GLY A 245 -20.44 16.62 -8.37
CA GLY A 245 -20.99 16.73 -9.73
C GLY A 245 -19.92 17.00 -10.79
N PRO A 246 -20.20 17.86 -11.79
CA PRO A 246 -19.19 18.30 -12.77
C PRO A 246 -17.93 18.87 -12.11
N GLY A 247 -16.77 18.59 -12.71
CA GLY A 247 -15.45 18.99 -12.20
C GLY A 247 -14.95 18.16 -11.02
N ALA A 248 -15.62 17.06 -10.66
CA ALA A 248 -15.20 16.15 -9.60
C ALA A 248 -14.18 15.13 -10.11
N GLY A 249 -13.12 14.90 -9.34
CA GLY A 249 -12.08 13.91 -9.61
C GLY A 249 -11.98 12.85 -8.52
N LEU A 250 -11.41 11.70 -8.86
CA LEU A 250 -11.12 10.60 -7.95
C LEU A 250 -9.72 10.05 -8.24
N ILE A 251 -8.94 9.85 -7.18
CA ILE A 251 -7.74 9.03 -7.16
C ILE A 251 -8.04 7.81 -6.30
N ALA A 252 -7.92 6.63 -6.89
CA ALA A 252 -8.16 5.36 -6.20
C ALA A 252 -7.18 4.30 -6.68
N ALA A 253 -7.00 3.26 -5.90
CA ALA A 253 -6.27 2.06 -6.28
C ALA A 253 -7.11 0.85 -5.89
N THR A 254 -7.06 -0.20 -6.70
CA THR A 254 -7.65 -1.50 -6.37
C THR A 254 -6.85 -2.60 -7.03
N ALA A 255 -7.02 -3.83 -6.58
CA ALA A 255 -6.35 -4.99 -7.14
C ALA A 255 -7.29 -6.18 -7.13
N SER A 256 -7.12 -7.06 -8.10
CA SER A 256 -7.62 -8.43 -8.01
C SER A 256 -6.52 -9.29 -7.36
N HIS A 257 -6.90 -10.26 -6.52
CA HIS A 257 -5.94 -11.12 -5.83
C HIS A 257 -4.90 -11.74 -6.79
N GLY A 258 -3.62 -11.59 -6.48
CA GLY A 258 -2.51 -12.10 -7.29
C GLY A 258 -2.04 -11.19 -8.42
N PHE A 259 -2.67 -10.02 -8.61
CA PHE A 259 -2.28 -9.02 -9.61
C PHE A 259 -1.75 -7.76 -8.95
N ALA A 260 -0.86 -7.05 -9.65
CA ALA A 260 -0.43 -5.73 -9.24
C ALA A 260 -1.64 -4.76 -9.24
N PRO A 261 -1.67 -3.76 -8.34
CA PRO A 261 -2.78 -2.83 -8.26
C PRO A 261 -2.89 -1.97 -9.51
N THR A 262 -4.12 -1.72 -9.93
CA THR A 262 -4.45 -0.69 -10.92
C THR A 262 -4.86 0.58 -10.18
N TRP A 263 -4.18 1.68 -10.52
CA TRP A 263 -4.51 3.02 -10.04
C TRP A 263 -5.41 3.71 -11.04
N LEU A 264 -6.36 4.50 -10.54
CA LEU A 264 -7.18 5.37 -11.37
C LEU A 264 -6.94 6.82 -10.98
N VAL A 265 -6.78 7.66 -11.99
CA VAL A 265 -6.87 9.12 -11.90
C VAL A 265 -8.01 9.51 -12.84
N THR A 266 -9.22 9.62 -12.28
CA THR A 266 -10.44 9.76 -13.06
C THR A 266 -11.32 10.92 -12.58
N GLY A 267 -12.44 11.17 -13.26
CA GLY A 267 -13.36 12.24 -12.94
C GLY A 267 -14.63 12.22 -13.77
N THR A 268 -15.57 13.07 -13.41
CA THR A 268 -16.88 13.19 -14.08
C THR A 268 -16.78 13.85 -15.46
N ASP A 269 -15.73 14.63 -15.68
CA ASP A 269 -15.39 15.33 -16.91
C ASP A 269 -13.87 15.62 -16.95
N PRO A 270 -13.31 16.15 -18.07
CA PRO A 270 -11.88 16.45 -18.16
C PRO A 270 -11.35 17.41 -17.08
N GLN A 271 -12.18 18.32 -16.57
CA GLN A 271 -11.79 19.20 -15.47
C GLN A 271 -11.60 18.40 -14.17
N GLY A 272 -12.50 17.45 -13.90
CA GLY A 272 -12.39 16.52 -12.78
C GLY A 272 -11.16 15.63 -12.86
N VAL A 273 -10.87 15.06 -14.03
CA VAL A 273 -9.66 14.24 -14.26
C VAL A 273 -8.40 15.07 -14.03
N GLN A 274 -8.36 16.31 -14.55
CA GLN A 274 -7.24 17.21 -14.34
C GLN A 274 -7.08 17.63 -12.86
N ALA A 275 -8.18 17.77 -12.12
CA ALA A 275 -8.16 18.05 -10.69
C ALA A 275 -7.57 16.87 -9.90
N ALA A 276 -7.98 15.63 -10.23
CA ALA A 276 -7.39 14.42 -9.67
C ALA A 276 -5.90 14.31 -10.01
N ALA A 277 -5.51 14.54 -11.26
CA ALA A 277 -4.10 14.49 -11.66
C ALA A 277 -3.22 15.48 -10.89
N ARG A 278 -3.72 16.69 -10.58
CA ARG A 278 -3.01 17.67 -9.74
C ARG A 278 -2.98 17.30 -8.26
N ALA A 279 -3.90 16.46 -7.82
CA ALA A 279 -3.96 15.98 -6.45
C ALA A 279 -3.02 14.79 -6.18
N LEU A 280 -2.46 14.19 -7.23
CA LEU A 280 -1.50 13.08 -7.16
C LEU A 280 -0.14 13.57 -6.59
N THR A 281 -0.09 13.75 -5.28
CA THR A 281 1.08 14.21 -4.53
C THR A 281 1.21 13.46 -3.22
N VAL A 282 2.44 13.29 -2.72
CA VAL A 282 2.70 12.60 -1.44
C VAL A 282 1.92 13.25 -0.29
N ALA A 283 1.90 14.58 -0.24
CA ALA A 283 1.24 15.31 0.84
C ALA A 283 -0.28 15.10 0.88
N ARG A 284 -0.95 15.12 -0.28
CA ARG A 284 -2.42 15.00 -0.35
C ARG A 284 -2.91 13.57 -0.21
N LEU A 285 -2.10 12.60 -0.64
CA LEU A 285 -2.47 11.19 -0.58
C LEU A 285 -2.07 10.51 0.72
N ARG A 286 -1.16 11.08 1.51
CA ARG A 286 -0.67 10.47 2.76
C ARG A 286 -1.81 9.97 3.65
N ASN A 287 -1.77 8.67 3.96
CA ASN A 287 -2.70 7.98 4.86
C ASN A 287 -4.16 8.06 4.39
N ARG A 288 -4.40 8.02 3.08
CA ARG A 288 -5.73 7.97 2.47
C ARG A 288 -5.95 6.64 1.78
N PHE A 289 -7.14 6.06 1.92
CA PHE A 289 -7.49 4.85 1.18
C PHE A 289 -7.77 5.19 -0.29
N ALA A 290 -8.60 6.21 -0.51
CA ALA A 290 -8.77 6.90 -1.78
C ALA A 290 -9.00 8.40 -1.54
N LEU A 291 -8.97 9.21 -2.59
CA LEU A 291 -9.17 10.66 -2.51
C LEU A 291 -10.10 11.14 -3.62
N ALA A 292 -11.25 11.69 -3.26
CA ALA A 292 -12.06 12.49 -4.17
C ALA A 292 -11.71 13.98 -4.03
N VAL A 293 -11.88 14.74 -5.12
CA VAL A 293 -11.55 16.17 -5.18
C VAL A 293 -12.60 16.94 -5.95
N GLN A 294 -12.94 18.15 -5.51
CA GLN A 294 -13.77 19.09 -6.29
C GLN A 294 -13.52 20.52 -5.83
N GLY A 295 -13.35 21.46 -6.76
CA GLY A 295 -13.22 22.89 -6.42
C GLY A 295 -12.06 23.22 -5.46
N GLY A 296 -10.95 22.46 -5.54
CA GLY A 296 -9.79 22.61 -4.65
C GLY A 296 -9.95 21.99 -3.25
N ARG A 297 -11.08 21.33 -2.97
CA ARG A 297 -11.33 20.62 -1.72
C ARG A 297 -11.00 19.13 -1.86
N ASP A 298 -10.54 18.56 -0.75
CA ASP A 298 -10.13 17.16 -0.62
C ASP A 298 -11.17 16.41 0.21
N PHE A 299 -11.62 15.28 -0.31
CA PHE A 299 -12.56 14.38 0.34
C PHE A 299 -11.87 13.03 0.56
N PRO A 300 -11.20 12.82 1.71
CA PRO A 300 -10.73 11.49 2.10
C PRO A 300 -11.87 10.47 2.00
N LEU A 301 -11.56 9.29 1.48
CA LEU A 301 -12.51 8.19 1.40
C LEU A 301 -12.02 7.02 2.26
N PRO A 302 -12.92 6.34 3.02
CA PRO A 302 -14.34 6.67 3.22
C PRO A 302 -14.55 8.06 3.82
N LEU A 303 -15.65 8.71 3.43
CA LEU A 303 -15.99 10.02 3.97
C LEU A 303 -16.72 9.80 5.29
N GLU A 304 -16.11 10.19 6.41
CA GLU A 304 -16.82 10.15 7.69
C GLU A 304 -18.07 11.04 7.58
N GLY A 305 -19.23 10.43 7.78
CA GLY A 305 -20.47 11.19 7.92
C GLY A 305 -20.32 12.14 9.10
N SER A 306 -20.78 13.38 8.95
CA SER A 306 -20.93 14.29 10.09
C SER A 306 -21.77 13.57 11.16
N THR A 307 -21.14 13.25 12.29
CA THR A 307 -21.81 12.71 13.48
C THR A 307 -22.75 13.74 14.07
#